data_AF-A0A4R3Z9S4-F1
#
_entry.id   AF-A0A4R3Z9S4-F1
#
_cell.length_a   1.000
_cell.length_b   1.000
_cell.length_c   1.000
_cell.angle_alpha   90.00
_cell.angle_beta   90.00
_cell.angle_gamma   90.00
#
_symmetry.space_group_name_H-M   'P 1'
#
loop_
_entity.id
_entity.type
_entity.pdbx_description
1 polymer ?
#
loop_
_entity_poly.entity_id
_entity_poly.type
_entity_poly.pdbx_seq_one_letter_code
_entity_poly.pdbx_strand_id
1 'polypeptide(L)'
;MSINVAWIEEQAVNANALKNGRAIYQSGKFIKLYRSADETFYMGECLGSGSKNYITSVDFQDQSHPIFRCNCPSRQFPCKHSIGLLFAIEDKANFEICEIPEDIVKKRERLIKRAQPKDNTEKKPKKVNKTGQKKRWMKQKEGLFVCETMLQDITRMGVAAFVNSQLKDYENIAKQMNDYFLPGIQRLILELVIEAKNALTSDAVYDGVIANMLRLYQIVKKGKQYLDKKINEEEITQDDQIMDELLGHVWNLKELKEAGFYEENQEFIQLGFCSKNEDTLQIGYWYVHPLQEIHKTVNMRPLKVAKYIKEDDSVLEKVRTSCLYLYPGVNNRRMRYDENFTTCDIEAQDYVHIREIAKIDFEQVIKEVKNQLKNPLCDQEIAIILAYDQIKQNQDDFVMVDEFNHQLKLTAMERTSLHALTTLPSQNLLSKQCALVIFSYDYHTHHLLAKPMSLISNEQIVRLLY
;
A
#
# COMPACT_ATOMS: atom_id res chain seq x y z
N MET A 1 2.77 16.68 -23.80
CA MET A 1 2.00 15.43 -23.65
C MET A 1 0.67 15.59 -24.39
N SER A 2 0.23 14.61 -25.18
CA SER A 2 -1.11 14.64 -25.79
C SER A 2 -2.13 14.10 -24.79
N ILE A 3 -3.02 14.95 -24.29
CA ILE A 3 -4.16 14.54 -23.47
C ILE A 3 -5.07 13.70 -24.38
N ASN A 4 -5.10 12.40 -24.16
CA ASN A 4 -5.92 11.44 -24.90
C ASN A 4 -6.86 10.71 -23.94
N VAL A 5 -7.83 9.98 -24.48
CA VAL A 5 -8.85 9.28 -23.67
C VAL A 5 -8.21 8.34 -22.63
N ALA A 6 -7.21 7.54 -23.00
CA ALA A 6 -6.54 6.60 -22.08
C ALA A 6 -5.93 7.32 -20.87
N TRP A 7 -5.23 8.43 -21.11
CA TRP A 7 -4.68 9.24 -20.03
C TRP A 7 -5.77 9.84 -19.13
N ILE A 8 -6.90 10.28 -19.69
CA ILE A 8 -8.04 10.78 -18.90
C ILE A 8 -8.60 9.69 -17.98
N GLU A 9 -8.63 8.45 -18.46
CA GLU A 9 -9.09 7.29 -17.69
C GLU A 9 -8.18 7.04 -16.47
N GLU A 10 -6.85 7.14 -16.63
CA GLU A 10 -5.87 7.02 -15.54
C GLU A 10 -5.99 8.14 -14.48
N GLN A 11 -6.46 9.33 -14.87
CA GLN A 11 -6.68 10.43 -13.94
C GLN A 11 -7.97 10.28 -13.12
N ALA A 12 -8.92 9.46 -13.54
CA ALA A 12 -10.20 9.33 -12.85
C ALA A 12 -10.05 8.55 -11.53
N VAL A 13 -10.67 9.06 -10.46
CA VAL A 13 -10.64 8.40 -9.14
C VAL A 13 -11.38 7.05 -9.15
N ASN A 14 -12.39 6.91 -10.01
CA ASN A 14 -13.19 5.70 -10.21
C ASN A 14 -14.00 5.78 -11.52
N ALA A 15 -14.54 4.65 -11.97
CA ALA A 15 -15.34 4.55 -13.19
C ALA A 15 -16.58 5.47 -13.22
N ASN A 16 -17.20 5.74 -12.06
CA ASN A 16 -18.33 6.66 -11.98
C ASN A 16 -17.92 8.12 -12.21
N ALA A 17 -16.76 8.55 -11.71
CA ALA A 17 -16.22 9.88 -11.97
C ALA A 17 -15.90 10.06 -13.47
N LEU A 18 -15.32 9.03 -14.09
CA LEU A 18 -15.05 8.99 -15.53
C LEU A 18 -16.35 9.10 -16.37
N LYS A 19 -17.30 8.19 -16.14
CA LYS A 19 -18.59 8.14 -16.87
C LYS A 19 -19.37 9.44 -16.72
N ASN A 20 -19.48 9.95 -15.49
CA ASN A 20 -20.21 11.19 -15.23
C ASN A 20 -19.47 12.43 -15.77
N GLY A 21 -18.14 12.42 -15.79
CA GLY A 21 -17.34 13.49 -16.37
C GLY A 21 -17.53 13.58 -17.89
N ARG A 22 -17.45 12.45 -18.59
CA ARG A 22 -17.77 12.35 -20.02
C ARG A 22 -19.19 12.84 -20.32
N ALA A 23 -20.18 12.39 -19.55
CA ALA A 23 -21.57 12.80 -19.73
C ALA A 23 -21.81 14.30 -19.49
N ILE A 24 -21.12 14.93 -18.52
CA ILE A 24 -21.23 16.37 -18.28
C ILE A 24 -20.71 17.17 -19.47
N TYR A 25 -19.57 16.77 -20.02
CA TYR A 25 -19.02 17.42 -21.20
C TYR A 25 -19.95 17.25 -22.42
N GLN A 26 -20.37 16.02 -22.71
CA GLN A 26 -21.25 15.71 -23.85
C GLN A 26 -22.63 16.37 -23.76
N SER A 27 -23.12 16.66 -22.55
CA SER A 27 -24.39 17.37 -22.37
C SER A 27 -24.27 18.89 -22.52
N GLY A 28 -23.11 19.42 -22.91
CA GLY A 28 -22.91 20.85 -23.19
C GLY A 28 -23.01 21.73 -21.94
N LYS A 29 -22.74 21.18 -20.75
CA LYS A 29 -22.90 21.91 -19.48
C LYS A 29 -21.78 22.89 -19.17
N PHE A 30 -20.67 22.84 -19.92
CA PHE A 30 -19.63 23.85 -19.86
C PHE A 30 -20.07 25.09 -20.65
N ILE A 31 -20.35 26.17 -19.93
CA ILE A 31 -20.82 27.43 -20.52
C ILE A 31 -19.64 28.25 -21.01
N LYS A 32 -18.51 28.19 -20.29
CA LYS A 32 -17.28 28.88 -20.64
C LYS A 32 -16.09 27.99 -20.42
N LEU A 33 -15.14 28.12 -21.34
CA LEU A 33 -13.90 27.37 -21.36
C LEU A 33 -12.77 28.38 -21.60
N TYR A 34 -11.77 28.34 -20.74
CA TYR A 34 -10.64 29.24 -20.73
C TYR A 34 -9.33 28.47 -20.75
N ARG A 35 -8.32 29.02 -21.43
CA ARG A 35 -6.96 28.50 -21.42
C ARG A 35 -5.94 29.62 -21.31
N SER A 36 -4.79 29.35 -20.71
CA SER A 36 -3.66 30.26 -20.80
C SER A 36 -3.03 30.23 -22.20
N ALA A 37 -2.35 31.31 -22.58
CA ALA A 37 -1.68 31.42 -23.88
C ALA A 37 -0.57 30.39 -24.08
N ASP A 38 0.08 29.97 -22.99
CA ASP A 38 1.12 28.93 -22.96
C ASP A 38 0.54 27.51 -22.81
N GLU A 39 -0.79 27.35 -22.78
CA GLU A 39 -1.50 26.07 -22.61
C GLU A 39 -1.13 25.29 -21.34
N THR A 40 -0.52 25.95 -20.35
CA THR A 40 -0.20 25.32 -19.06
C THR A 40 -1.36 25.36 -18.05
N PHE A 41 -2.44 26.06 -18.35
CA PHE A 41 -3.60 26.20 -17.48
C PHE A 41 -4.89 26.19 -18.27
N TYR A 42 -5.87 25.42 -17.79
CA TYR A 42 -7.22 25.38 -18.33
C TYR A 42 -8.24 25.57 -17.22
N MET A 43 -9.35 26.23 -17.54
CA MET A 43 -10.45 26.47 -16.61
C MET A 43 -11.78 26.35 -17.34
N GLY A 44 -12.78 25.79 -16.67
CA GLY A 44 -14.15 25.67 -17.18
C GLY A 44 -15.18 26.12 -16.16
N GLU A 45 -16.20 26.81 -16.63
CA GLU A 45 -17.42 27.11 -15.90
C GLU A 45 -18.51 26.12 -16.31
N CYS A 46 -18.88 25.22 -15.40
CA CYS A 46 -19.89 24.20 -15.62
C CYS A 46 -21.19 24.55 -14.87
N LEU A 47 -22.34 24.36 -15.53
CA LEU A 47 -23.65 24.42 -14.90
C LEU A 47 -23.70 23.46 -13.71
N GLY A 48 -24.00 24.01 -12.53
CA GLY A 48 -24.10 23.26 -11.27
C GLY A 48 -25.54 22.97 -10.87
N SER A 49 -25.71 22.23 -9.76
CA SER A 49 -27.02 21.95 -9.17
C SER A 49 -27.52 23.07 -8.24
N GLY A 50 -26.77 24.18 -8.11
CA GLY A 50 -27.12 25.34 -7.30
C GLY A 50 -27.20 26.62 -8.15
N SER A 51 -27.36 27.77 -7.49
CA SER A 51 -27.50 29.08 -8.17
C SER A 51 -26.20 29.62 -8.79
N LYS A 52 -25.04 29.03 -8.46
CA LYS A 52 -23.73 29.40 -9.00
C LYS A 52 -23.12 28.26 -9.79
N ASN A 53 -22.48 28.59 -10.91
CA ASN A 53 -21.72 27.65 -11.73
C ASN A 53 -20.53 27.09 -10.95
N TYR A 54 -20.19 25.83 -11.22
CA TYR A 54 -18.96 25.24 -10.73
C TYR A 54 -17.80 25.67 -11.60
N ILE A 55 -16.75 26.17 -10.96
CA ILE A 55 -15.49 26.52 -11.60
C ILE A 55 -14.54 25.36 -11.35
N THR A 56 -14.02 24.78 -12.42
CA THR A 56 -12.98 23.76 -12.36
C THR A 56 -11.78 24.20 -13.17
N SER A 57 -10.58 23.88 -12.70
CA SER A 57 -9.35 24.13 -13.44
C SER A 57 -8.39 22.97 -13.33
N VAL A 58 -7.53 22.86 -14.34
CA VAL A 58 -6.38 21.97 -14.36
C VAL A 58 -5.14 22.79 -14.71
N ASP A 59 -4.06 22.53 -13.98
CA ASP A 59 -2.80 23.25 -14.06
C ASP A 59 -1.69 22.26 -14.40
N PHE A 60 -1.14 22.38 -15.61
CA PHE A 60 -0.09 21.56 -16.20
C PHE A 60 1.30 22.20 -16.07
N GLN A 61 1.50 23.08 -15.09
CA GLN A 61 2.85 23.62 -14.82
C GLN A 61 3.87 22.48 -14.60
N ASP A 62 3.46 21.46 -13.84
CA ASP A 62 4.13 20.17 -13.81
C ASP A 62 3.34 19.22 -14.71
N GLN A 63 3.91 18.90 -15.88
CA GLN A 63 3.20 18.10 -16.88
C GLN A 63 2.99 16.65 -16.42
N SER A 64 3.82 16.14 -15.50
CA SER A 64 3.63 14.78 -14.96
C SER A 64 2.62 14.75 -13.80
N HIS A 65 2.40 15.87 -13.10
CA HIS A 65 1.47 15.98 -11.97
C HIS A 65 0.50 17.15 -12.12
N PRO A 66 -0.50 17.04 -13.02
CA PRO A 66 -1.49 18.08 -13.18
C PRO A 66 -2.29 18.32 -11.90
N ILE A 67 -2.44 19.60 -11.53
CA ILE A 67 -3.16 19.96 -10.31
C ILE A 67 -4.61 20.31 -10.64
N PHE A 68 -5.52 19.45 -10.21
CA PHE A 68 -6.97 19.63 -10.39
C PHE A 68 -7.58 20.42 -9.25
N ARG A 69 -8.45 21.38 -9.60
CA ARG A 69 -9.20 22.19 -8.64
C ARG A 69 -10.63 22.31 -9.11
N CYS A 70 -11.56 22.27 -8.17
CA CYS A 70 -12.97 22.54 -8.43
C CYS A 70 -13.64 23.04 -7.15
N ASN A 71 -14.56 23.99 -7.28
CA ASN A 71 -15.35 24.53 -6.16
C ASN A 71 -16.62 23.69 -5.86
N CYS A 72 -16.84 22.57 -6.56
CA CYS A 72 -18.00 21.71 -6.33
C CYS A 72 -17.89 20.99 -4.97
N PRO A 73 -19.02 20.59 -4.34
CA PRO A 73 -19.02 19.94 -3.02
C PRO A 73 -18.48 18.50 -3.02
N SER A 74 -18.04 18.00 -4.17
CA SER A 74 -17.40 16.68 -4.28
C SER A 74 -16.15 16.62 -3.42
N ARG A 75 -16.01 15.54 -2.66
CA ARG A 75 -14.75 15.20 -1.96
C ARG A 75 -13.85 14.28 -2.79
N GLN A 76 -14.30 13.88 -3.99
CA GLN A 76 -13.51 13.12 -4.97
C GLN A 76 -12.80 14.11 -5.89
N PHE A 77 -11.47 13.99 -6.00
CA PHE A 77 -10.62 14.78 -6.88
C PHE A 77 -9.61 13.88 -7.61
N PRO A 78 -9.49 13.96 -8.95
CA PRO A 78 -10.27 14.81 -9.87
C PRO A 78 -11.77 14.52 -9.82
N CYS A 79 -12.59 15.57 -9.73
CA CYS A 79 -14.04 15.39 -9.67
C CYS A 79 -14.59 15.20 -11.09
N LYS A 80 -15.86 14.81 -11.23
CA LYS A 80 -16.51 14.68 -12.54
C LYS A 80 -16.40 15.94 -13.42
N HIS A 81 -16.39 17.15 -12.83
CA HIS A 81 -16.19 18.39 -13.62
C HIS A 81 -14.75 18.52 -14.12
N SER A 82 -13.76 18.17 -13.29
CA SER A 82 -12.36 18.18 -13.71
C SER A 82 -12.11 17.16 -14.84
N ILE A 83 -12.70 15.96 -14.74
CA ILE A 83 -12.65 14.98 -15.83
C ILE A 83 -13.38 15.47 -17.07
N GLY A 84 -14.55 16.10 -16.93
CA GLY A 84 -15.25 16.72 -18.06
C GLY A 84 -14.43 17.82 -18.74
N LEU A 85 -13.68 18.61 -17.98
CA LEU A 85 -12.75 19.61 -18.53
C LEU A 85 -11.63 18.94 -19.33
N LEU A 86 -11.10 17.79 -18.88
CA LEU A 86 -10.10 17.05 -19.64
C LEU A 86 -10.64 16.55 -20.99
N PHE A 87 -11.87 16.03 -21.03
CA PHE A 87 -12.52 15.68 -22.30
C PHE A 87 -12.70 16.90 -23.21
N ALA A 88 -13.02 18.07 -22.66
CA ALA A 88 -13.09 19.30 -23.45
C ALA A 88 -11.73 19.69 -24.07
N ILE A 89 -10.62 19.44 -23.35
CA ILE A 89 -9.27 19.69 -23.84
C ILE A 89 -8.90 18.69 -24.95
N GLU A 90 -9.22 17.41 -24.74
CA GLU A 90 -8.95 16.32 -25.70
C GLU A 90 -9.70 16.53 -27.03
N ASP A 91 -10.99 16.89 -26.96
CA ASP A 91 -11.81 17.25 -28.12
C ASP A 91 -11.44 18.60 -28.75
N LYS A 92 -10.41 19.29 -28.22
CA LYS A 92 -9.95 20.61 -28.67
C LYS A 92 -11.11 21.60 -28.80
N ALA A 93 -11.97 21.62 -27.78
CA ALA A 93 -13.09 22.56 -27.72
C ALA A 93 -12.61 24.02 -27.85
N ASN A 94 -13.53 24.93 -28.13
CA ASN A 94 -13.16 26.34 -28.23
C ASN A 94 -12.89 26.94 -26.84
N PHE A 95 -11.61 27.22 -26.54
CA PHE A 95 -11.18 27.86 -25.29
C PHE A 95 -10.80 29.33 -25.53
N GLU A 96 -11.39 30.23 -24.75
CA GLU A 96 -10.99 31.64 -24.72
C GLU A 96 -9.63 31.79 -24.01
N ILE A 97 -8.77 32.66 -24.54
CA ILE A 97 -7.46 32.91 -23.91
C ILE A 97 -7.67 33.79 -22.67
N CYS A 98 -7.11 33.37 -21.54
CA CYS A 98 -7.14 34.13 -20.29
C CYS A 98 -5.75 34.21 -19.64
N GLU A 99 -5.57 35.20 -18.78
CA GLU A 99 -4.45 35.20 -17.85
C GLU A 99 -4.67 34.14 -16.74
N ILE A 100 -3.57 33.60 -16.23
CA ILE A 100 -3.63 32.64 -15.14
C ILE A 100 -4.02 33.39 -13.85
N PRO A 101 -5.09 32.99 -13.14
CA PRO A 101 -5.53 33.68 -11.93
C PRO A 101 -4.40 33.85 -10.88
N GLU A 102 -4.33 35.01 -10.23
CA GLU A 102 -3.26 35.34 -9.27
C GLU A 102 -3.11 34.32 -8.12
N ASP A 103 -4.21 33.71 -7.68
CA ASP A 103 -4.18 32.72 -6.61
C ASP A 103 -3.46 31.43 -7.05
N ILE A 104 -3.57 31.08 -8.34
CA ILE A 104 -2.84 29.98 -8.97
C ILE A 104 -1.37 30.35 -9.11
N VAL A 105 -1.06 31.55 -9.61
CA VAL A 105 0.34 32.04 -9.71
C VAL A 105 1.05 31.99 -8.34
N LYS A 106 0.39 32.50 -7.28
CA LYS A 106 0.92 32.42 -5.90
C LYS A 106 1.12 30.98 -5.41
N LYS A 107 0.27 30.03 -5.84
CA LYS A 107 0.43 28.60 -5.52
C LYS A 107 1.60 27.99 -6.31
N ARG A 108 1.74 28.32 -7.59
CA ARG A 108 2.87 27.92 -8.45
C ARG A 108 4.21 28.35 -7.85
N GLU A 109 4.32 29.62 -7.43
CA GLU A 109 5.52 30.15 -6.76
C GLU A 109 5.85 29.41 -5.45
N ARG A 110 4.83 29.03 -4.66
CA ARG A 110 5.04 28.25 -3.43
C ARG A 110 5.55 26.84 -3.73
N LEU A 111 5.10 26.23 -4.82
CA LEU A 111 5.57 24.91 -5.27
C LEU A 111 7.03 25.00 -5.76
N ILE A 112 7.35 25.99 -6.59
CA ILE A 112 8.74 26.23 -7.05
C ILE A 112 9.68 26.50 -5.87
N LYS A 113 9.28 27.33 -4.90
CA LYS A 113 10.07 27.60 -3.67
C LYS A 113 10.24 26.37 -2.77
N ARG A 114 9.40 25.35 -2.93
CA ARG A 114 9.53 24.06 -2.24
C ARG A 114 10.40 23.07 -3.02
N ALA A 115 10.38 23.13 -4.35
CA ALA A 115 11.11 22.25 -5.26
C ALA A 115 12.56 22.71 -5.56
N GLN A 116 12.89 24.00 -5.40
CA GLN A 116 14.27 24.45 -5.49
C GLN A 116 15.12 23.80 -4.38
N PRO A 117 16.26 23.16 -4.70
CA PRO A 117 17.21 22.72 -3.70
C PRO A 117 17.65 23.97 -2.94
N LYS A 118 17.33 24.01 -1.65
CA LYS A 118 17.83 25.08 -0.81
C LYS A 118 19.30 24.81 -0.62
N ASP A 119 20.14 25.67 -1.19
CA ASP A 119 21.50 25.87 -0.70
C ASP A 119 21.47 25.86 0.83
N ASN A 120 22.38 25.08 1.40
CA ASN A 120 22.61 24.82 2.83
C ASN A 120 22.51 26.09 3.68
N THR A 121 21.29 26.49 3.97
CA THR A 121 20.95 27.45 5.00
C THR A 121 20.07 26.69 5.97
N GLU A 122 20.71 26.27 7.06
CA GLU A 122 20.10 25.62 8.21
C GLU A 122 18.75 26.26 8.53
N LYS A 123 17.67 25.63 8.04
CA LYS A 123 16.33 25.94 8.54
C LYS A 123 16.33 25.47 9.98
N LYS A 124 16.40 26.42 10.91
CA LYS A 124 16.15 26.18 12.34
C LYS A 124 15.00 25.17 12.47
N PRO A 125 15.22 24.02 13.10
CA PRO A 125 14.21 22.99 13.20
C PRO A 125 12.94 23.61 13.79
N LYS A 126 11.79 23.34 13.18
CA LYS A 126 10.50 23.72 13.78
C LYS A 126 10.54 23.20 15.21
N LYS A 127 10.36 24.09 16.20
CA LYS A 127 10.27 23.71 17.62
C LYS A 127 9.20 22.63 17.75
N VAL A 128 9.65 21.38 17.84
CA VAL A 128 8.79 20.24 18.10
C VAL A 128 8.13 20.50 19.45
N ASN A 129 6.80 20.48 19.51
CA ASN A 129 6.06 20.69 20.75
C ASN A 129 6.24 19.44 21.64
N LYS A 130 7.41 19.33 22.30
CA LYS A 130 7.81 18.21 23.15
C LYS A 130 6.75 17.90 24.21
N THR A 131 6.13 18.93 24.79
CA THR A 131 5.08 18.78 25.80
C THR A 131 3.81 18.12 25.24
N GLY A 132 3.41 18.48 24.02
CA GLY A 132 2.27 17.85 23.34
C GLY A 132 2.53 16.39 22.97
N GLN A 133 3.76 16.07 22.54
CA GLN A 133 4.15 14.70 22.21
C GLN A 133 4.22 13.80 23.45
N LYS A 134 4.83 14.27 24.55
CA LYS A 134 4.85 13.50 25.82
C LYS A 134 3.44 13.18 26.32
N LYS A 135 2.51 14.15 26.28
CA LYS A 135 1.09 13.90 26.62
C LYS A 135 0.46 12.84 25.74
N ARG A 136 0.75 12.85 24.43
CA ARG A 136 0.27 11.83 23.49
C ARG A 136 0.83 10.44 23.83
N TRP A 137 2.13 10.32 24.11
CA TRP A 137 2.76 9.05 24.48
C TRP A 137 2.22 8.49 25.80
N MET A 138 2.00 9.35 26.80
CA MET A 138 1.34 8.94 28.06
C MET A 138 -0.06 8.39 27.79
N LYS A 139 -0.85 9.07 26.93
CA LYS A 139 -2.18 8.59 26.54
C LYS A 139 -2.12 7.27 25.76
N GLN A 140 -1.14 7.09 24.87
CA GLN A 140 -0.91 5.81 24.21
C GLN A 140 -0.58 4.71 25.23
N LYS A 141 0.24 5.00 26.26
CA LYS A 141 0.56 4.05 27.33
C LYS A 141 -0.67 3.60 28.11
N GLU A 142 -1.61 4.51 28.39
CA GLU A 142 -2.92 4.17 28.98
C GLU A 142 -3.71 3.21 28.08
N GLY A 143 -3.77 3.45 26.77
CA GLY A 143 -4.42 2.54 25.83
C GLY A 143 -3.77 1.15 25.78
N LEU A 144 -2.44 1.08 25.83
CA LEU A 144 -1.70 -0.18 25.93
C LEU A 144 -1.96 -0.91 27.26
N PHE A 145 -2.22 -0.18 28.34
CA PHE A 145 -2.65 -0.78 29.61
C PHE A 145 -4.05 -1.39 29.48
N VAL A 146 -5.01 -0.67 28.90
CA VAL A 146 -6.37 -1.21 28.61
C VAL A 146 -6.30 -2.50 27.79
N CYS A 147 -5.49 -2.52 26.73
CA CYS A 147 -5.32 -3.71 25.89
C CYS A 147 -4.65 -4.87 26.64
N GLU A 148 -3.69 -4.61 27.52
CA GLU A 148 -3.08 -5.66 28.35
C GLU A 148 -4.06 -6.25 29.34
N THR A 149 -4.88 -5.42 30.02
CA THR A 149 -5.92 -5.89 30.93
C THR A 149 -6.93 -6.78 30.20
N MET A 150 -7.37 -6.37 29.01
CA MET A 150 -8.25 -7.18 28.16
C MET A 150 -7.64 -8.56 27.87
N LEU A 151 -6.36 -8.62 27.50
CA LEU A 151 -5.66 -9.89 27.23
C LEU A 151 -5.54 -10.76 28.50
N GLN A 152 -5.28 -10.15 29.65
CA GLN A 152 -5.24 -10.84 30.94
C GLN A 152 -6.60 -11.42 31.31
N ASP A 153 -7.69 -10.67 31.09
CA ASP A 153 -9.05 -11.13 31.34
C ASP A 153 -9.43 -12.30 30.43
N ILE A 154 -9.09 -12.24 29.13
CA ILE A 154 -9.26 -13.36 28.19
C ILE A 154 -8.50 -14.60 28.69
N THR A 155 -7.25 -14.41 29.13
CA THR A 155 -6.40 -15.51 29.62
C THR A 155 -6.99 -16.12 30.90
N ARG A 156 -7.52 -15.30 31.80
CA ARG A 156 -8.13 -15.72 33.07
C ARG A 156 -9.46 -16.46 32.87
N MET A 157 -10.31 -16.00 31.94
CA MET A 157 -11.57 -16.67 31.63
C MET A 157 -11.37 -17.94 30.77
N GLY A 158 -10.27 -18.00 30.03
CA GLY A 158 -9.96 -19.07 29.08
C GLY A 158 -10.41 -18.76 27.66
N VAL A 159 -9.61 -19.19 26.68
CA VAL A 159 -9.83 -18.88 25.25
C VAL A 159 -11.19 -19.39 24.76
N ALA A 160 -11.61 -20.58 25.19
CA ALA A 160 -12.92 -21.12 24.85
C ALA A 160 -14.08 -20.24 25.35
N ALA A 161 -13.98 -19.69 26.57
CA ALA A 161 -14.99 -18.78 27.11
C ALA A 161 -15.00 -17.44 26.36
N PHE A 162 -13.83 -16.91 26.01
CA PHE A 162 -13.70 -15.71 25.18
C PHE A 162 -14.35 -15.88 23.81
N VAL A 163 -14.06 -16.98 23.11
CA VAL A 163 -14.62 -17.26 21.78
C VAL A 163 -16.14 -17.35 21.80
N ASN A 164 -16.72 -17.88 22.88
CA ASN A 164 -18.17 -17.97 23.09
C ASN A 164 -18.80 -16.73 23.75
N SER A 165 -18.01 -15.69 24.02
CA SER A 165 -18.49 -14.46 24.68
C SER A 165 -19.11 -13.47 23.69
N GLN A 166 -19.59 -12.33 24.21
CA GLN A 166 -20.10 -11.24 23.39
C GLN A 166 -18.95 -10.48 22.71
N LEU A 167 -18.48 -10.99 21.55
CA LEU A 167 -17.34 -10.44 20.80
C LEU A 167 -17.47 -8.93 20.45
N LYS A 168 -18.70 -8.41 20.43
CA LYS A 168 -18.99 -6.98 20.23
C LYS A 168 -18.35 -6.08 21.29
N ASP A 169 -18.15 -6.57 22.52
CA ASP A 169 -17.50 -5.80 23.57
C ASP A 169 -16.02 -5.56 23.24
N TYR A 170 -15.35 -6.56 22.68
CA TYR A 170 -13.97 -6.46 22.20
C TYR A 170 -13.86 -5.57 20.95
N GLU A 171 -14.86 -5.59 20.06
CA GLU A 171 -14.94 -4.62 18.96
C GLU A 171 -15.07 -3.17 19.47
N ASN A 172 -15.73 -2.96 20.62
CA ASN A 172 -15.83 -1.64 21.25
C ASN A 172 -14.49 -1.22 21.88
N ILE A 173 -13.78 -2.14 22.55
CA ILE A 173 -12.42 -1.89 23.04
C ILE A 173 -11.49 -1.52 21.87
N ALA A 174 -11.59 -2.25 20.74
CA ALA A 174 -10.82 -1.94 19.54
C ALA A 174 -11.11 -0.51 19.04
N LYS A 175 -12.37 -0.09 18.99
CA LYS A 175 -12.74 1.29 18.59
C LYS A 175 -12.16 2.34 19.53
N GLN A 176 -12.17 2.07 20.84
CA GLN A 176 -11.63 2.96 21.87
C GLN A 176 -10.13 3.22 21.70
N MET A 177 -9.38 2.31 21.04
CA MET A 177 -7.95 2.54 20.76
C MET A 177 -7.68 3.80 19.92
N ASN A 178 -8.67 4.30 19.16
CA ASN A 178 -8.54 5.59 18.47
C ASN A 178 -8.41 6.76 19.44
N ASP A 179 -9.11 6.73 20.57
CA ASP A 179 -9.02 7.77 21.60
C ASP A 179 -7.62 7.84 22.20
N TYR A 180 -6.88 6.72 22.16
CA TYR A 180 -5.51 6.58 22.62
C TYR A 180 -4.46 6.76 21.51
N PHE A 181 -4.85 7.09 20.27
CA PHE A 181 -3.95 7.19 19.11
C PHE A 181 -3.20 5.88 18.79
N LEU A 182 -3.89 4.74 18.89
CA LEU A 182 -3.35 3.40 18.65
C LEU A 182 -4.12 2.63 17.55
N PRO A 183 -4.20 3.14 16.31
CA PRO A 183 -4.92 2.44 15.25
C PRO A 183 -4.27 1.10 14.86
N GLY A 184 -2.97 0.92 15.14
CA GLY A 184 -2.31 -0.38 14.97
C GLY A 184 -2.84 -1.43 15.95
N ILE A 185 -3.00 -1.06 17.23
CA ILE A 185 -3.59 -1.93 18.25
C ILE A 185 -5.08 -2.19 17.97
N GLN A 186 -5.83 -1.19 17.51
CA GLN A 186 -7.21 -1.39 17.05
C GLN A 186 -7.30 -2.54 16.04
N ARG A 187 -6.46 -2.49 14.99
CA ARG A 187 -6.45 -3.50 13.93
C ARG A 187 -6.15 -4.88 14.49
N LEU A 188 -5.13 -5.01 15.35
CA LEU A 188 -4.76 -6.30 15.94
C LEU A 188 -5.86 -6.88 16.85
N ILE A 189 -6.62 -6.05 17.58
CA ILE A 189 -7.77 -6.51 18.35
C ILE A 189 -8.88 -6.99 17.40
N LEU A 190 -9.11 -6.31 16.28
CA LEU A 190 -10.08 -6.76 15.27
C LEU A 190 -9.65 -8.08 14.60
N GLU A 191 -8.36 -8.25 14.31
CA GLU A 191 -7.80 -9.53 13.83
C GLU A 191 -8.07 -10.66 14.84
N LEU A 192 -7.83 -10.42 16.13
CA LEU A 192 -8.16 -11.37 17.20
C LEU A 192 -9.66 -11.72 17.24
N VAL A 193 -10.54 -10.74 17.06
CA VAL A 193 -12.00 -10.96 17.00
C VAL A 193 -12.40 -11.78 15.77
N ILE A 194 -11.74 -11.58 14.62
CA ILE A 194 -11.98 -12.37 13.41
C ILE A 194 -11.57 -13.83 13.65
N GLU A 195 -10.39 -14.07 14.24
CA GLU A 195 -9.96 -15.42 14.59
C GLU A 195 -10.92 -16.10 15.59
N ALA A 196 -11.46 -15.35 16.55
CA ALA A 196 -12.47 -15.88 17.46
C ALA A 196 -13.75 -16.29 16.71
N LYS A 197 -14.19 -15.50 15.71
CA LYS A 197 -15.33 -15.85 14.86
C LYS A 197 -15.04 -17.09 14.01
N ASN A 198 -13.82 -17.22 13.47
CA ASN A 198 -13.42 -18.40 12.71
C ASN A 198 -13.45 -19.66 13.59
N ALA A 199 -12.92 -19.57 14.81
CA ALA A 199 -12.90 -20.67 15.78
C ALA A 199 -14.31 -21.20 16.14
N LEU A 200 -15.35 -20.35 16.13
CA LEU A 200 -16.75 -20.77 16.30
C LEU A 200 -17.25 -21.66 15.15
N THR A 201 -16.68 -21.49 13.96
CA THR A 201 -17.08 -22.23 12.75
C THR A 201 -16.18 -23.42 12.43
N SER A 202 -15.00 -23.50 13.04
CA SER A 202 -13.96 -24.50 12.75
C SER A 202 -13.75 -25.49 13.89
N ASP A 203 -14.83 -26.03 14.45
CA ASP A 203 -14.80 -27.11 15.45
C ASP A 203 -13.90 -26.82 16.68
N ALA A 204 -13.92 -25.58 17.16
CA ALA A 204 -13.15 -25.12 18.33
C ALA A 204 -11.61 -25.21 18.19
N VAL A 205 -11.06 -25.11 16.98
CA VAL A 205 -9.62 -24.91 16.75
C VAL A 205 -9.23 -23.48 17.15
N TYR A 206 -8.38 -23.35 18.17
CA TYR A 206 -8.04 -22.05 18.79
C TYR A 206 -6.65 -21.50 18.42
N ASP A 207 -5.88 -22.19 17.58
CA ASP A 207 -4.48 -21.82 17.30
C ASP A 207 -4.33 -20.41 16.74
N GLY A 208 -5.21 -19.99 15.82
CA GLY A 208 -5.22 -18.63 15.28
C GLY A 208 -5.52 -17.56 16.34
N VAL A 209 -6.43 -17.88 17.27
CA VAL A 209 -6.76 -17.00 18.42
C VAL A 209 -5.55 -16.86 19.34
N ILE A 210 -4.91 -17.98 19.71
CA ILE A 210 -3.73 -17.99 20.59
C ILE A 210 -2.56 -17.25 19.94
N ALA A 211 -2.31 -17.48 18.65
CA ALA A 211 -1.24 -16.80 17.91
C ALA A 211 -1.45 -15.28 17.88
N ASN A 212 -2.68 -14.82 17.62
CA ASN A 212 -3.00 -13.39 17.62
C ASN A 212 -2.94 -12.78 19.02
N MET A 213 -3.37 -13.51 20.07
CA MET A 213 -3.19 -13.07 21.45
C MET A 213 -1.71 -12.88 21.81
N LEU A 214 -0.86 -13.85 21.46
CA LEU A 214 0.60 -13.79 21.72
C LEU A 214 1.24 -12.61 20.98
N ARG A 215 0.90 -12.43 19.70
CA ARG A 215 1.37 -11.31 18.89
C ARG A 215 0.96 -9.97 19.49
N LEU A 216 -0.33 -9.80 19.81
CA LEU A 216 -0.85 -8.58 20.42
C LEU A 216 -0.17 -8.31 21.76
N TYR A 217 -0.02 -9.32 22.62
CA TYR A 217 0.69 -9.19 23.89
C TYR A 217 2.13 -8.73 23.72
N GLN A 218 2.88 -9.32 22.78
CA GLN A 218 4.28 -8.97 22.54
C GLN A 218 4.43 -7.55 21.99
N ILE A 219 3.53 -7.12 21.11
CA ILE A 219 3.49 -5.73 20.60
C ILE A 219 3.13 -4.76 21.72
N VAL A 220 2.13 -5.07 22.56
CA VAL A 220 1.74 -4.23 23.70
C VAL A 220 2.89 -4.08 24.69
N LYS A 221 3.56 -5.19 25.04
CA LYS A 221 4.70 -5.20 25.96
C LYS A 221 5.86 -4.35 25.44
N LYS A 222 6.29 -4.57 24.19
CA LYS A 222 7.37 -3.78 23.57
C LYS A 222 6.97 -2.33 23.32
N GLY A 223 5.71 -2.09 22.98
CA GLY A 223 5.15 -0.74 22.82
C GLY A 223 5.22 0.08 24.11
N LYS A 224 4.93 -0.52 25.27
CA LYS A 224 5.10 0.16 26.56
C LYS A 224 6.56 0.54 26.81
N GLN A 225 7.48 -0.39 26.61
CA GLN A 225 8.93 -0.15 26.76
C GLN A 225 9.41 0.97 25.83
N TYR A 226 8.96 0.95 24.57
CA TYR A 226 9.28 1.95 23.58
C TYR A 226 8.73 3.35 23.94
N LEU A 227 7.49 3.43 24.42
CA LEU A 227 6.90 4.68 24.87
C LEU A 227 7.59 5.20 26.13
N ASP A 228 8.05 4.32 27.02
CA ASP A 228 8.83 4.70 28.20
C ASP A 228 10.16 5.34 27.80
N LYS A 229 10.90 4.73 26.86
CA LYS A 229 12.10 5.36 26.27
C LYS A 229 11.79 6.77 25.73
N LYS A 230 10.71 6.91 24.95
CA LYS A 230 10.26 8.22 24.40
C LYS A 230 9.93 9.24 25.50
N ILE A 231 9.21 8.84 26.54
CA ILE A 231 8.80 9.73 27.65
C ILE A 231 10.01 10.20 28.45
N ASN A 232 10.95 9.29 28.70
CA ASN A 232 12.17 9.53 29.47
C ASN A 232 13.29 10.21 28.66
N GLU A 233 13.08 10.43 27.36
CA GLU A 233 14.10 10.98 26.43
C GLU A 233 15.36 10.10 26.33
N GLU A 234 15.18 8.78 26.43
CA GLU A 234 16.23 7.80 26.19
C GLU A 234 16.51 7.67 24.69
N GLU A 235 17.67 7.10 24.35
CA GLU A 235 18.06 6.86 22.96
C GLU A 235 17.13 5.81 22.33
N ILE A 236 16.69 6.08 21.10
CA ILE A 236 15.82 5.21 20.31
C ILE A 236 16.61 4.73 19.12
N THR A 237 16.81 3.41 19.02
CA THR A 237 17.51 2.82 17.88
C THR A 237 16.59 2.78 16.65
N GLN A 238 17.16 2.56 15.46
CA GLN A 238 16.35 2.34 14.26
C GLN A 238 15.45 1.10 14.39
N ASP A 239 15.93 0.04 15.04
CA ASP A 239 15.14 -1.17 15.31
C ASP A 239 13.95 -0.91 16.22
N ASP A 240 14.10 0.00 17.20
CA ASP A 240 13.00 0.40 18.08
C ASP A 240 11.86 1.09 17.29
N GLN A 241 12.17 1.76 16.17
CA GLN A 241 11.21 2.55 15.40
C GLN A 241 10.18 1.70 14.64
N ILE A 242 10.37 0.38 14.52
CA ILE A 242 9.30 -0.54 14.07
C ILE A 242 8.03 -0.38 14.92
N MET A 243 8.18 -0.01 16.19
CA MET A 243 7.04 0.17 17.09
C MET A 243 6.14 1.32 16.66
N ASP A 244 6.65 2.36 16.01
CA ASP A 244 5.80 3.44 15.50
C ASP A 244 4.85 2.91 14.41
N GLU A 245 5.32 2.07 13.49
CA GLU A 245 4.45 1.43 12.48
C GLU A 245 3.44 0.46 13.15
N LEU A 246 3.91 -0.39 14.08
CA LEU A 246 3.06 -1.38 14.76
C LEU A 246 1.98 -0.76 15.65
N LEU A 247 2.27 0.37 16.30
CA LEU A 247 1.29 1.14 17.07
C LEU A 247 0.36 1.97 16.18
N GLY A 248 0.71 2.14 14.90
CA GLY A 248 -0.09 2.86 13.90
C GLY A 248 0.17 4.36 13.84
N HIS A 249 1.43 4.78 13.99
CA HIS A 249 1.85 6.14 13.71
C HIS A 249 1.63 6.48 12.23
N VAL A 250 1.08 7.66 11.97
CA VAL A 250 0.82 8.13 10.61
C VAL A 250 2.03 8.88 10.11
N TRP A 251 2.91 8.17 9.40
CA TRP A 251 4.09 8.76 8.80
C TRP A 251 3.76 9.63 7.59
N ASN A 252 4.46 10.75 7.47
CA ASN A 252 4.60 11.48 6.21
C ASN A 252 6.00 11.32 5.61
N LEU A 253 6.16 11.61 4.32
CA LEU A 253 7.43 11.40 3.60
C LEU A 253 8.59 12.19 4.22
N LYS A 254 8.30 13.40 4.73
CA LYS A 254 9.31 14.24 5.41
C LYS A 254 9.79 13.60 6.71
N GLU A 255 8.89 13.06 7.51
CA GLU A 255 9.23 12.34 8.75
C GLU A 255 10.06 11.08 8.45
N LEU A 256 9.70 10.31 7.42
CA LEU A 256 10.49 9.14 7.00
C LEU A 256 11.91 9.55 6.58
N LYS A 257 12.04 10.63 5.79
CA LYS A 257 13.36 11.16 5.40
C LYS A 257 14.17 11.60 6.62
N GLU A 258 13.57 12.34 7.54
CA GLU A 258 14.22 12.85 8.75
C GLU A 258 14.62 11.71 9.71
N ALA A 259 13.89 10.60 9.71
CA ALA A 259 14.23 9.39 10.47
C ALA A 259 15.25 8.48 9.75
N GLY A 260 15.65 8.81 8.52
CA GLY A 260 16.63 8.04 7.76
C GLY A 260 16.06 6.84 7.01
N PHE A 261 14.75 6.76 6.82
CA PHE A 261 14.12 5.67 6.07
C PHE A 261 13.81 6.05 4.62
N TYR A 262 14.87 6.26 3.85
CA TYR A 262 14.75 6.55 2.43
C TYR A 262 15.98 6.04 1.66
N GLU A 263 15.76 5.78 0.38
CA GLU A 263 16.78 5.41 -0.60
C GLU A 263 16.63 6.33 -1.81
N GLU A 264 17.74 6.85 -2.31
CA GLU A 264 17.75 7.72 -3.48
C GLU A 264 18.05 6.92 -4.76
N ASN A 265 17.62 7.44 -5.90
CA ASN A 265 17.92 6.90 -7.22
C ASN A 265 17.58 5.40 -7.38
N GLN A 266 16.38 5.02 -6.95
CA GLN A 266 15.90 3.64 -7.08
C GLN A 266 14.98 3.49 -8.31
N GLU A 267 15.10 2.35 -8.97
CA GLU A 267 14.17 1.84 -9.97
C GLU A 267 13.45 0.63 -9.41
N PHE A 268 12.19 0.43 -9.78
CA PHE A 268 11.42 -0.71 -9.28
C PHE A 268 10.40 -1.24 -10.26
N ILE A 269 10.22 -2.56 -10.21
CA ILE A 269 9.37 -3.34 -11.12
C ILE A 269 8.36 -4.12 -10.28
N GLN A 270 7.08 -3.98 -10.61
CA GLN A 270 6.04 -4.71 -9.89
C GLN A 270 6.03 -6.18 -10.35
N LEU A 271 6.33 -7.06 -9.41
CA LEU A 271 6.35 -8.51 -9.63
C LEU A 271 4.98 -9.15 -9.45
N GLY A 272 4.09 -8.52 -8.67
CA GLY A 272 2.73 -8.98 -8.48
C GLY A 272 1.85 -7.90 -7.86
N PHE A 273 0.55 -8.01 -8.12
CA PHE A 273 -0.48 -7.17 -7.50
C PHE A 273 -1.61 -8.07 -6.99
N CYS A 274 -2.14 -7.78 -5.82
CA CYS A 274 -3.34 -8.45 -5.32
C CYS A 274 -4.25 -7.48 -4.57
N SER A 275 -5.53 -7.81 -4.61
CA SER A 275 -6.58 -7.10 -3.91
C SER A 275 -7.21 -8.06 -2.92
N LYS A 276 -7.41 -7.63 -1.68
CA LYS A 276 -7.94 -8.45 -0.58
C LYS A 276 -9.15 -7.76 0.04
N ASN A 277 -10.00 -8.56 0.69
CA ASN A 277 -11.14 -8.10 1.48
C ASN A 277 -12.08 -7.18 0.67
N GLU A 278 -12.66 -7.70 -0.43
CA GLU A 278 -13.55 -6.94 -1.31
C GLU A 278 -12.92 -5.61 -1.79
N ASP A 279 -11.68 -5.69 -2.25
CA ASP A 279 -10.89 -4.57 -2.76
C ASP A 279 -10.56 -3.44 -1.77
N THR A 280 -10.73 -3.71 -0.47
CA THR A 280 -10.40 -2.73 0.57
C THR A 280 -8.91 -2.65 0.89
N LEU A 281 -8.13 -3.66 0.49
CA LEU A 281 -6.69 -3.70 0.68
C LEU A 281 -6.01 -4.11 -0.63
N GLN A 282 -5.27 -3.18 -1.22
CA GLN A 282 -4.56 -3.38 -2.47
C GLN A 282 -3.05 -3.39 -2.19
N ILE A 283 -2.36 -4.43 -2.66
CA ILE A 283 -0.94 -4.65 -2.38
C ILE A 283 -0.21 -4.92 -3.69
N GLY A 284 0.78 -4.08 -3.98
CA GLY A 284 1.77 -4.34 -5.04
C GLY A 284 3.07 -4.82 -4.42
N TYR A 285 3.65 -5.90 -4.93
CA TYR A 285 4.99 -6.38 -4.56
C TYR A 285 5.98 -5.97 -5.64
N TRP A 286 7.09 -5.38 -5.21
CA TRP A 286 8.03 -4.68 -6.08
C TRP A 286 9.44 -5.16 -5.82
N TYR A 287 10.16 -5.48 -6.89
CA TYR A 287 11.61 -5.57 -6.85
C TYR A 287 12.21 -4.18 -6.96
N VAL A 288 13.17 -3.85 -6.12
CA VAL A 288 13.82 -2.54 -6.08
C VAL A 288 15.31 -2.67 -6.38
N HIS A 289 15.82 -1.83 -7.28
CA HIS A 289 17.21 -1.81 -7.73
C HIS A 289 17.77 -0.38 -7.62
N PRO A 290 19.04 -0.19 -7.18
CA PRO A 290 20.07 -1.18 -6.85
C PRO A 290 19.94 -1.87 -5.49
N LEU A 291 18.92 -1.56 -4.68
CA LEU A 291 18.77 -2.12 -3.34
C LEU A 291 18.71 -3.66 -3.30
N GLN A 292 18.26 -4.30 -4.39
CA GLN A 292 18.13 -5.76 -4.51
C GLN A 292 17.20 -6.38 -3.46
N GLU A 293 16.19 -5.62 -3.02
CA GLU A 293 15.19 -6.04 -2.05
C GLU A 293 13.78 -6.09 -2.67
N ILE A 294 12.92 -6.92 -2.07
CA ILE A 294 11.49 -6.93 -2.39
C ILE A 294 10.78 -6.08 -1.35
N HIS A 295 9.96 -5.13 -1.80
CA HIS A 295 9.13 -4.26 -0.97
C HIS A 295 7.67 -4.30 -1.43
N LYS A 296 6.79 -3.61 -0.70
CA LYS A 296 5.38 -3.55 -1.08
C LYS A 296 4.74 -2.18 -0.92
N THR A 297 3.88 -1.82 -1.87
CA THR A 297 2.90 -0.75 -1.66
C THR A 297 1.67 -1.33 -0.97
N VAL A 298 1.01 -0.52 -0.14
CA VAL A 298 -0.24 -0.90 0.51
C VAL A 298 -1.22 0.27 0.40
N ASN A 299 -2.27 0.10 -0.38
CA ASN A 299 -3.36 1.07 -0.50
C ASN A 299 -4.60 0.53 0.21
N MET A 300 -5.05 1.25 1.25
CA MET A 300 -6.23 0.90 2.04
C MET A 300 -7.43 1.72 1.57
N ARG A 301 -8.46 1.03 1.05
CA ARG A 301 -9.69 1.61 0.49
C ARG A 301 -10.93 1.09 1.21
N PRO A 302 -11.22 1.50 2.47
CA PRO A 302 -12.40 1.00 3.19
C PRO A 302 -13.70 1.29 2.42
N LEU A 303 -14.59 0.29 2.27
CA LEU A 303 -15.80 0.36 1.43
C LEU A 303 -16.60 1.66 1.54
N LYS A 304 -16.80 2.16 2.78
CA LYS A 304 -17.58 3.39 3.05
C LYS A 304 -16.99 4.64 2.38
N VAL A 305 -15.67 4.68 2.19
CA VAL A 305 -14.93 5.81 1.63
C VAL A 305 -14.14 5.46 0.38
N ALA A 306 -14.18 4.22 -0.10
CA ALA A 306 -13.45 3.73 -1.27
C ALA A 306 -13.65 4.62 -2.50
N LYS A 307 -14.87 5.15 -2.69
CA LYS A 307 -15.18 6.10 -3.77
C LYS A 307 -14.34 7.39 -3.75
N TYR A 308 -13.73 7.77 -2.63
CA TYR A 308 -12.89 8.96 -2.48
C TYR A 308 -11.39 8.65 -2.57
N ILE A 309 -11.01 7.38 -2.58
CA ILE A 309 -9.63 6.93 -2.60
C ILE A 309 -9.37 6.29 -3.96
N LYS A 310 -8.35 6.78 -4.65
CA LYS A 310 -7.96 6.24 -5.96
C LYS A 310 -7.68 4.75 -5.82
N GLU A 311 -8.21 4.02 -6.79
CA GLU A 311 -7.93 2.61 -7.01
C GLU A 311 -6.52 2.44 -7.55
N ASP A 312 -5.72 1.58 -6.91
CA ASP A 312 -4.46 1.13 -7.50
C ASP A 312 -4.72 -0.03 -8.45
N ASP A 313 -3.87 -0.16 -9.46
CA ASP A 313 -3.88 -1.25 -10.43
C ASP A 313 -2.45 -1.75 -10.68
N SER A 314 -2.35 -2.82 -11.46
CA SER A 314 -1.14 -3.40 -11.99
C SER A 314 -0.31 -2.39 -12.80
N VAL A 315 0.95 -2.22 -12.41
CA VAL A 315 1.94 -1.43 -13.16
C VAL A 315 2.86 -2.39 -13.91
N LEU A 316 2.88 -2.29 -15.24
CA LEU A 316 3.66 -3.18 -16.11
C LEU A 316 5.00 -2.58 -16.55
N GLU A 317 5.17 -1.27 -16.35
CA GLU A 317 6.39 -0.55 -16.67
C GLU A 317 7.36 -0.51 -15.48
N LYS A 318 8.64 -0.26 -15.76
CA LYS A 318 9.63 0.04 -14.74
C LYS A 318 9.45 1.48 -14.26
N VAL A 319 9.36 1.66 -12.95
CA VAL A 319 9.20 2.97 -12.32
C VAL A 319 10.54 3.49 -11.82
N ARG A 320 10.82 4.77 -12.04
CA ARG A 320 12.01 5.48 -11.55
C ARG A 320 11.58 6.65 -10.68
N THR A 321 12.18 6.79 -9.50
CA THR A 321 11.89 7.89 -8.58
C THR A 321 13.18 8.52 -8.05
N SER A 322 13.11 9.81 -7.72
CA SER A 322 14.20 10.50 -7.01
C SER A 322 14.41 9.94 -5.60
N CYS A 323 13.32 9.61 -4.91
CA CYS A 323 13.35 9.19 -3.52
C CYS A 323 12.29 8.10 -3.25
N LEU A 324 12.77 6.93 -2.84
CA LEU A 324 11.96 5.85 -2.30
C LEU A 324 12.00 5.95 -0.77
N TYR A 325 10.85 5.83 -0.14
CA TYR A 325 10.69 5.85 1.31
C TYR A 325 10.26 4.48 1.79
N LEU A 326 10.99 3.94 2.75
CA LEU A 326 10.72 2.63 3.33
C LEU A 326 10.14 2.84 4.73
N TYR A 327 9.12 2.11 5.10
CA TYR A 327 8.59 2.19 6.45
C TYR A 327 9.48 1.38 7.41
N PRO A 328 9.58 1.79 8.69
CA PRO A 328 10.32 1.02 9.69
C PRO A 328 9.81 -0.42 9.75
N GLY A 329 10.73 -1.38 9.73
CA GLY A 329 10.38 -2.79 9.67
C GLY A 329 11.53 -3.64 9.14
N VAL A 330 11.29 -4.94 9.05
CA VAL A 330 12.27 -5.92 8.59
C VAL A 330 11.62 -6.74 7.48
N ASN A 331 12.31 -6.83 6.34
CA ASN A 331 11.92 -7.57 5.12
C ASN A 331 10.58 -7.13 4.54
N ASN A 332 10.47 -7.08 3.20
CA ASN A 332 9.23 -6.71 2.52
C ASN A 332 8.55 -5.45 3.08
N ARG A 333 9.39 -4.47 3.49
CA ARG A 333 8.95 -3.21 4.11
C ARG A 333 7.91 -2.54 3.22
N ARG A 334 6.90 -1.91 3.84
CA ARG A 334 6.01 -1.02 3.10
C ARG A 334 6.87 0.08 2.48
N MET A 335 6.62 0.40 1.23
CA MET A 335 7.26 1.49 0.52
C MET A 335 6.26 2.55 0.09
N ARG A 336 6.77 3.77 -0.05
CA ARG A 336 6.14 4.90 -0.75
C ARG A 336 7.21 5.62 -1.54
N TYR A 337 6.85 6.30 -2.61
CA TYR A 337 7.80 7.06 -3.42
C TYR A 337 7.19 8.41 -3.77
N ASP A 338 8.03 9.32 -4.25
CA ASP A 338 7.59 10.64 -4.69
C ASP A 338 6.53 10.50 -5.80
N GLU A 339 5.52 11.37 -5.76
CA GLU A 339 4.52 11.44 -6.83
C GLU A 339 5.21 11.72 -8.18
N ASN A 340 6.33 12.46 -8.16
CA ASN A 340 7.20 12.78 -9.29
C ASN A 340 8.09 11.60 -9.72
N PHE A 341 7.46 10.55 -10.24
CA PHE A 341 8.15 9.41 -10.87
C PHE A 341 8.02 9.43 -12.39
N THR A 342 8.95 8.76 -13.06
CA THR A 342 8.87 8.47 -14.50
C THR A 342 8.77 6.98 -14.71
N THR A 343 8.16 6.55 -15.81
CA THR A 343 8.14 5.15 -16.22
C THR A 343 8.94 4.94 -17.49
N CYS A 344 9.38 3.70 -17.68
CA CYS A 344 10.08 3.24 -18.88
C CYS A 344 9.85 1.74 -19.08
N ASP A 345 10.15 1.26 -20.27
CA ASP A 345 10.06 -0.18 -20.58
C ASP A 345 11.03 -0.99 -19.70
N ILE A 346 10.64 -2.23 -19.43
CA ILE A 346 11.50 -3.21 -18.76
C ILE A 346 12.50 -3.75 -19.79
N GLU A 347 13.79 -3.69 -19.47
CA GLU A 347 14.87 -4.14 -20.34
C GLU A 347 15.35 -5.56 -19.96
N ALA A 348 16.04 -6.23 -20.88
CA ALA A 348 16.57 -7.58 -20.65
C ALA A 348 17.44 -7.69 -19.39
N GLN A 349 18.23 -6.65 -19.10
CA GLN A 349 19.09 -6.59 -17.91
C GLN A 349 18.28 -6.55 -16.60
N ASP A 350 17.08 -5.99 -16.61
CA ASP A 350 16.23 -5.92 -15.43
C ASP A 350 15.77 -7.32 -15.00
N TYR A 351 15.43 -8.20 -15.95
CA TYR A 351 15.10 -9.59 -15.65
C TYR A 351 16.29 -10.35 -15.06
N VAL A 352 17.51 -10.06 -15.52
CA VAL A 352 18.74 -10.64 -14.93
C VAL A 352 18.87 -10.23 -13.46
N HIS A 353 18.76 -8.94 -13.17
CA HIS A 353 18.86 -8.42 -11.80
C HIS A 353 17.78 -9.00 -10.87
N ILE A 354 16.55 -9.19 -11.35
CA ILE A 354 15.48 -9.84 -10.58
C ILE A 354 15.82 -11.30 -10.27
N ARG A 355 16.35 -12.04 -11.25
CA ARG A 355 16.71 -13.46 -11.11
C ARG A 355 17.94 -13.68 -10.23
N GLU A 356 18.87 -12.72 -10.18
CA GLU A 356 20.09 -12.80 -9.35
C GLU A 356 19.79 -12.91 -7.85
N ILE A 357 18.70 -12.32 -7.36
CA ILE A 357 18.34 -12.39 -5.94
C ILE A 357 17.51 -13.64 -5.59
N ALA A 358 17.19 -14.48 -6.58
CA ALA A 358 16.36 -15.65 -6.39
C ALA A 358 17.06 -16.69 -5.50
N LYS A 359 16.33 -17.19 -4.50
CA LYS A 359 16.82 -18.25 -3.62
C LYS A 359 16.70 -19.62 -4.31
N ILE A 360 17.76 -20.41 -4.24
CA ILE A 360 17.91 -21.68 -4.96
C ILE A 360 17.68 -22.93 -4.10
N ASP A 361 17.75 -22.81 -2.77
CA ASP A 361 17.61 -23.92 -1.82
C ASP A 361 16.33 -23.75 -0.99
N PHE A 362 15.33 -24.59 -1.26
CA PHE A 362 14.04 -24.52 -0.58
C PHE A 362 14.13 -24.93 0.89
N GLU A 363 15.03 -25.83 1.27
CA GLU A 363 15.19 -26.21 2.68
C GLU A 363 15.70 -25.02 3.50
N GLN A 364 16.70 -24.30 2.98
CA GLN A 364 17.21 -23.09 3.62
C GLN A 364 16.13 -21.99 3.68
N VAL A 365 15.41 -21.76 2.58
CA VAL A 365 14.32 -20.76 2.54
C VAL A 365 13.25 -21.09 3.56
N ILE A 366 12.80 -22.34 3.67
CA ILE A 366 11.77 -22.74 4.62
C ILE A 366 12.23 -22.48 6.07
N LYS A 367 13.51 -22.72 6.39
CA LYS A 367 14.07 -22.41 7.72
C LYS A 367 14.07 -20.91 7.98
N GLU A 368 14.48 -20.11 7.00
CA GLU A 368 14.48 -18.64 7.08
C GLU A 368 13.06 -18.09 7.29
N VAL A 369 12.11 -18.50 6.44
CA VAL A 369 10.70 -18.12 6.50
C VAL A 369 10.11 -18.49 7.86
N LYS A 370 10.32 -19.72 8.34
CA LYS A 370 9.83 -20.15 9.67
C LYS A 370 10.40 -19.31 10.79
N ASN A 371 11.67 -18.92 10.73
CA ASN A 371 12.28 -18.06 11.75
C ASN A 371 11.70 -16.64 11.74
N GLN A 372 11.41 -16.10 10.56
CA GLN A 372 10.79 -14.79 10.42
C GLN A 372 9.32 -14.80 10.88
N LEU A 373 8.52 -15.80 10.49
CA LEU A 373 7.11 -15.92 10.90
C LEU A 373 6.95 -16.13 12.41
N LYS A 374 7.95 -16.70 13.09
CA LYS A 374 7.97 -16.77 14.57
C LYS A 374 8.14 -15.42 15.24
N ASN A 375 8.60 -14.39 14.53
CA ASN A 375 8.73 -13.05 15.08
C ASN A 375 7.38 -12.32 15.04
N PRO A 376 6.75 -12.03 16.20
CA PRO A 376 5.44 -11.36 16.26
C PRO A 376 5.42 -9.94 15.69
N LEU A 377 6.59 -9.29 15.64
CA LEU A 377 6.73 -7.92 15.18
C LEU A 377 6.82 -7.81 13.66
N CYS A 378 7.09 -8.92 12.99
CA CYS A 378 7.21 -8.98 11.55
C CYS A 378 5.84 -9.18 10.90
N ASP A 379 5.81 -8.90 9.60
CA ASP A 379 4.67 -9.28 8.78
C ASP A 379 4.49 -10.81 8.78
N GLN A 380 3.24 -11.24 8.69
CA GLN A 380 2.86 -12.65 8.65
C GLN A 380 2.77 -13.19 7.21
N GLU A 381 3.07 -12.34 6.23
CA GLU A 381 3.28 -12.70 4.84
C GLU A 381 4.66 -12.25 4.36
N ILE A 382 5.45 -13.20 3.86
CA ILE A 382 6.84 -12.99 3.43
C ILE A 382 6.93 -13.26 1.93
N ALA A 383 7.37 -12.27 1.18
CA ALA A 383 7.56 -12.36 -0.27
C ALA A 383 9.03 -12.68 -0.60
N ILE A 384 9.25 -13.78 -1.30
CA ILE A 384 10.58 -14.25 -1.70
C ILE A 384 10.54 -14.64 -3.18
N ILE A 385 11.62 -14.37 -3.92
CA ILE A 385 11.81 -14.92 -5.26
C ILE A 385 12.56 -16.25 -5.13
N LEU A 386 11.98 -17.30 -5.70
CA LEU A 386 12.56 -18.64 -5.73
C LEU A 386 12.98 -18.99 -7.14
N ALA A 387 14.18 -19.53 -7.30
CA ALA A 387 14.56 -20.24 -8.51
C ALA A 387 14.06 -21.69 -8.39
N TYR A 388 13.50 -22.23 -9.47
CA TYR A 388 13.05 -23.62 -9.52
C TYR A 388 13.57 -24.32 -10.76
N ASP A 389 13.87 -25.60 -10.62
CA ASP A 389 14.17 -26.47 -11.75
C ASP A 389 12.89 -26.80 -12.52
N GLN A 390 11.79 -27.08 -11.81
CA GLN A 390 10.51 -27.43 -12.42
C GLN A 390 9.29 -27.21 -11.52
N ILE A 391 8.15 -26.89 -12.11
CA ILE A 391 6.83 -26.94 -11.48
C ILE A 391 6.05 -28.11 -12.09
N LYS A 392 5.59 -29.02 -11.23
CA LYS A 392 4.86 -30.23 -11.61
C LYS A 392 3.42 -30.18 -11.13
N GLN A 393 2.51 -30.68 -11.95
CA GLN A 393 1.14 -30.95 -11.54
C GLN A 393 1.04 -32.38 -10.98
N ASN A 394 0.49 -32.53 -9.77
CA ASN A 394 0.21 -33.79 -9.10
C ASN A 394 -1.28 -33.89 -8.81
N GLN A 395 -2.02 -34.66 -9.61
CA GLN A 395 -3.49 -34.76 -9.52
C GLN A 395 -4.14 -33.36 -9.53
N ASP A 396 -4.57 -32.87 -8.37
CA ASP A 396 -5.25 -31.58 -8.18
C ASP A 396 -4.33 -30.47 -7.60
N ASP A 397 -3.07 -30.79 -7.27
CA ASP A 397 -2.11 -29.88 -6.64
C ASP A 397 -0.90 -29.58 -7.54
N PHE A 398 -0.15 -28.53 -7.19
CA PHE A 398 1.14 -28.22 -7.82
C PHE A 398 2.30 -28.30 -6.83
N VAL A 399 3.44 -28.78 -7.31
CA VAL A 399 4.69 -28.85 -6.56
C VAL A 399 5.79 -28.16 -7.34
N MET A 400 6.48 -27.22 -6.69
CA MET A 400 7.69 -26.61 -7.20
C MET A 400 8.89 -27.40 -6.69
N VAL A 401 9.89 -27.62 -7.54
CA VAL A 401 11.11 -28.38 -7.22
C VAL A 401 12.33 -27.51 -7.49
N ASP A 402 13.24 -27.44 -6.52
CA ASP A 402 14.51 -26.72 -6.68
C ASP A 402 15.59 -27.57 -7.38
N GLU A 403 16.78 -27.00 -7.60
CA GLU A 403 17.90 -27.70 -8.26
C GLU A 403 18.46 -28.87 -7.42
N PHE A 404 18.19 -28.88 -6.12
CA PHE A 404 18.60 -29.92 -5.17
C PHE A 404 17.55 -31.03 -5.03
N ASN A 405 16.45 -30.98 -5.81
CA ASN A 405 15.29 -31.86 -5.74
C ASN A 405 14.43 -31.74 -4.46
N HIS A 406 14.58 -30.67 -3.68
CA HIS A 406 13.64 -30.37 -2.61
C HIS A 406 12.30 -29.93 -3.20
N GLN A 407 11.22 -30.38 -2.57
CA GLN A 407 9.86 -30.14 -3.06
C GLN A 407 9.14 -29.14 -2.16
N LEU A 408 8.48 -28.18 -2.79
CA LEU A 408 7.62 -27.20 -2.15
C LEU A 408 6.21 -27.32 -2.71
N LYS A 409 5.27 -27.79 -1.89
CA LYS A 409 3.85 -27.83 -2.25
C LYS A 409 3.33 -26.39 -2.36
N LEU A 410 2.71 -26.07 -3.50
CA LEU A 410 2.13 -24.76 -3.75
C LEU A 410 0.70 -24.69 -3.21
N THR A 411 0.31 -23.50 -2.75
CA THR A 411 -1.03 -23.20 -2.24
C THR A 411 -1.64 -22.07 -3.05
N ALA A 412 -2.94 -22.14 -3.34
CA ALA A 412 -3.63 -21.05 -4.01
C ALA A 412 -3.72 -19.79 -3.11
N MET A 413 -3.52 -18.57 -3.66
CA MET A 413 -3.78 -17.31 -2.93
C MET A 413 -5.29 -17.05 -2.84
N GLU A 414 -6.00 -17.37 -3.90
CA GLU A 414 -7.46 -17.37 -4.10
C GLU A 414 -7.74 -18.48 -5.14
N ARG A 415 -8.97 -19.00 -5.28
CA ARG A 415 -9.27 -20.26 -6.01
C ARG A 415 -8.64 -20.42 -7.42
N THR A 416 -8.16 -19.35 -8.05
CA THR A 416 -7.67 -19.30 -9.44
C THR A 416 -6.14 -19.31 -9.61
N SER A 417 -5.31 -19.00 -8.62
CA SER A 417 -3.87 -18.75 -8.88
C SER A 417 -3.08 -19.99 -9.35
N LEU A 418 -3.43 -21.17 -8.83
CA LEU A 418 -2.84 -22.43 -9.32
C LEU A 418 -3.45 -22.88 -10.64
N HIS A 419 -4.71 -22.53 -10.92
CA HIS A 419 -5.33 -22.84 -12.20
C HIS A 419 -4.62 -22.11 -13.35
N ALA A 420 -4.13 -20.89 -13.14
CA ALA A 420 -3.34 -20.15 -14.12
C ALA A 420 -2.08 -20.89 -14.61
N LEU A 421 -1.52 -21.81 -13.80
CA LEU A 421 -0.39 -22.65 -14.20
C LEU A 421 -0.76 -23.66 -15.30
N THR A 422 -2.05 -23.97 -15.48
CA THR A 422 -2.54 -24.87 -16.54
C THR A 422 -2.73 -24.16 -17.88
N THR A 423 -2.80 -22.83 -17.88
CA THR A 423 -3.14 -21.99 -19.05
C THR A 423 -2.01 -21.03 -19.43
N LEU A 424 -0.77 -21.36 -19.07
CA LEU A 424 0.40 -20.53 -19.34
C LEU A 424 0.64 -20.34 -20.85
N PRO A 425 1.17 -19.17 -21.26
CA PRO A 425 1.45 -18.88 -22.67
C PRO A 425 2.53 -19.78 -23.26
N SER A 426 3.43 -20.32 -22.42
CA SER A 426 4.46 -21.27 -22.82
C SER A 426 4.76 -22.25 -21.71
N GLN A 427 4.88 -23.53 -22.06
CA GLN A 427 5.25 -24.60 -21.12
C GLN A 427 6.68 -24.46 -20.58
N ASN A 428 7.56 -23.73 -21.29
CA ASN A 428 8.93 -23.46 -20.84
C ASN A 428 8.95 -22.61 -19.55
N LEU A 429 7.85 -21.92 -19.24
CA LEU A 429 7.72 -21.18 -17.98
C LEU A 429 7.63 -22.12 -16.77
N LEU A 430 7.36 -23.41 -16.94
CA LEU A 430 7.32 -24.38 -15.84
C LEU A 430 8.70 -24.99 -15.55
N SER A 431 9.78 -24.57 -16.20
CA SER A 431 11.11 -25.16 -16.02
C SER A 431 12.24 -24.12 -16.04
N LYS A 432 13.14 -24.22 -15.06
CA LYS A 432 14.37 -23.41 -14.92
C LYS A 432 14.15 -21.90 -14.93
N GLN A 433 13.09 -21.45 -14.26
CA GLN A 433 12.75 -20.03 -14.11
C GLN A 433 12.74 -19.62 -12.64
N CYS A 434 12.33 -18.37 -12.38
CA CYS A 434 12.09 -17.87 -11.04
C CYS A 434 10.60 -17.62 -10.80
N ALA A 435 10.17 -17.53 -9.54
CA ALA A 435 8.81 -17.16 -9.17
C ALA A 435 8.80 -16.28 -7.92
N LEU A 436 7.93 -15.27 -7.91
CA LEU A 436 7.56 -14.59 -6.66
C LEU A 436 6.62 -15.50 -5.88
N VAL A 437 6.98 -15.85 -4.66
CA VAL A 437 6.19 -16.70 -3.76
C VAL A 437 5.93 -15.95 -2.45
N ILE A 438 4.67 -15.90 -2.05
CA ILE A 438 4.23 -15.35 -0.77
C ILE A 438 4.06 -16.50 0.22
N PHE A 439 4.90 -16.51 1.25
CA PHE A 439 4.84 -17.45 2.35
C PHE A 439 3.98 -16.92 3.49
N SER A 440 3.14 -17.78 4.06
CA SER A 440 2.38 -17.49 5.27
C SER A 440 2.16 -18.79 6.06
N TYR A 441 1.77 -18.71 7.32
CA TYR A 441 1.42 -19.90 8.11
C TYR A 441 -0.09 -19.99 8.33
N ASP A 442 -0.67 -21.15 8.06
CA ASP A 442 -2.05 -21.44 8.39
C ASP A 442 -2.12 -22.15 9.75
N TYR A 443 -2.72 -21.47 10.72
CA TYR A 443 -2.87 -21.99 12.08
C TYR A 443 -3.87 -23.13 12.18
N HIS A 444 -4.83 -23.26 11.24
CA HIS A 444 -5.83 -24.33 11.26
C HIS A 444 -5.31 -25.64 10.70
N THR A 445 -4.54 -25.58 9.61
CA THR A 445 -3.95 -26.77 8.99
C THR A 445 -2.53 -27.07 9.47
N HIS A 446 -1.94 -26.18 10.27
CA HIS A 446 -0.53 -26.22 10.72
C HIS A 446 0.48 -26.31 9.58
N HIS A 447 0.13 -25.78 8.40
CA HIS A 447 0.97 -25.84 7.22
C HIS A 447 1.56 -24.48 6.89
N LEU A 448 2.82 -24.51 6.45
CA LEU A 448 3.41 -23.38 5.74
C LEU A 448 2.79 -23.34 4.35
N LEU A 449 2.14 -22.23 4.02
CA LEU A 449 1.57 -21.99 2.71
C LEU A 449 2.61 -21.30 1.85
N ALA A 450 2.82 -21.80 0.63
CA ALA A 450 3.70 -21.20 -0.37
C ALA A 450 2.85 -20.81 -1.58
N LYS A 451 2.54 -19.53 -1.69
CA LYS A 451 1.55 -19.05 -2.65
C LYS A 451 2.23 -18.35 -3.83
N PRO A 452 2.29 -18.98 -5.02
CA PRO A 452 2.95 -18.39 -6.16
C PRO A 452 2.12 -17.21 -6.69
N MET A 453 2.77 -16.08 -6.93
CA MET A 453 2.14 -14.83 -7.37
C MET A 453 2.51 -14.47 -8.81
N SER A 454 3.73 -14.79 -9.24
CA SER A 454 4.16 -14.64 -10.63
C SER A 454 5.31 -15.59 -10.98
N LEU A 455 5.45 -15.88 -12.27
CA LEU A 455 6.60 -16.55 -12.86
C LEU A 455 7.47 -15.50 -13.58
N ILE A 456 8.78 -15.60 -13.41
CA ILE A 456 9.77 -14.62 -13.88
C ILE A 456 10.76 -15.36 -14.77
N SER A 457 10.72 -15.02 -16.06
CA SER A 457 11.65 -15.52 -17.07
C SER A 457 12.70 -14.46 -17.42
N ASN A 458 13.56 -14.75 -18.40
CA ASN A 458 14.53 -13.79 -18.93
C ASN A 458 13.90 -12.68 -19.79
N GLU A 459 12.61 -12.81 -20.13
CA GLU A 459 11.95 -11.95 -21.13
C GLU A 459 10.64 -11.34 -20.63
N GLN A 460 10.02 -11.92 -19.60
CA GLN A 460 8.71 -11.49 -19.11
C GLN A 460 8.43 -11.93 -17.68
N ILE A 461 7.49 -11.22 -17.04
CA ILE A 461 6.87 -11.57 -15.77
C ILE A 461 5.40 -11.95 -16.04
N VAL A 462 5.04 -13.21 -15.76
CA VAL A 462 3.67 -13.72 -15.90
C VAL A 462 3.01 -13.74 -14.52
N ARG A 463 2.06 -12.83 -14.28
CA ARG A 463 1.32 -12.78 -13.01
C ARG A 463 0.21 -13.83 -13.00
N LEU A 464 0.05 -14.51 -11.87
CA LEU A 464 -0.90 -15.61 -11.70
C LEU A 464 -2.22 -15.17 -11.06
N LEU A 465 -2.31 -13.91 -10.64
CA LEU A 465 -3.52 -13.27 -10.12
C LEU A 465 -4.00 -12.26 -11.16
N TYR A 466 -5.03 -12.66 -11.91
CA TYR A 466 -5.77 -11.83 -12.86
C TYR A 466 -7.26 -12.12 -12.73
#